data_AF-A0A969YYK4-F1
#
_entry.id   AF-A0A969YYK4-F1
#
_cell.length_a   1.000
_cell.length_b   1.000
_cell.length_c   1.000
_cell.angle_alpha   90.00
_cell.angle_beta   90.00
_cell.angle_gamma   90.00
#
_symmetry.space_group_name_H-M   'P 1'
#
loop_
_entity.id
_entity.type
_entity.pdbx_description
1 polymer ?
#
loop_
_entity_poly.entity_id
_entity_poly.type
_entity_poly.pdbx_seq_one_letter_code
_entity_poly.pdbx_strand_id
1 'polypeptide(L)'
;MSANEINQKKIYNETASVVTKLYYDKKLTEAEMLFLLNFLDFIWLDNKENDLISSIIEWLGLYKNSELDEIIKETLITLDFNNEESIKQMSNLVKELLLNKNVQP
;
A
#
# COMPACT_ATOMS: atom_id res chain seq x y z
N MET A 1 -8.10 16.88 -21.43
CA MET A 1 -7.77 15.59 -20.79
C MET A 1 -7.75 14.51 -21.86
N SER A 2 -6.70 13.71 -21.92
CA SER A 2 -6.61 12.54 -22.80
C SER A 2 -7.57 11.43 -22.33
N ALA A 3 -7.91 10.48 -23.21
CA ALA A 3 -8.71 9.31 -22.85
C ALA A 3 -8.07 8.50 -21.71
N ASN A 4 -6.74 8.47 -21.65
CA ASN A 4 -5.99 7.80 -20.59
C ASN A 4 -6.16 8.49 -19.23
N GLU A 5 -6.05 9.82 -19.17
CA GLU A 5 -6.26 10.60 -17.93
C GLU A 5 -7.69 10.45 -17.39
N ILE A 6 -8.68 10.36 -18.28
CA ILE A 6 -10.09 10.11 -17.90
C ILE A 6 -10.24 8.72 -17.28
N ASN A 7 -9.63 7.70 -17.89
CA ASN A 7 -9.69 6.33 -17.39
C ASN A 7 -8.98 6.21 -16.03
N GLN A 8 -7.79 6.78 -15.91
CA GLN A 8 -7.03 6.84 -14.67
C GLN A 8 -7.86 7.50 -13.55
N LYS A 9 -8.46 8.68 -13.81
CA LYS A 9 -9.28 9.38 -12.82
C LYS A 9 -10.50 8.57 -12.38
N LYS A 10 -11.10 7.82 -13.30
CA LYS A 10 -12.20 6.90 -12.99
C LYS A 10 -11.73 5.80 -12.04
N ILE A 11 -10.61 5.14 -12.32
CA ILE A 11 -10.03 4.10 -11.46
C ILE A 11 -9.72 4.65 -10.07
N TYR A 12 -9.12 5.84 -9.98
CA TYR A 12 -8.86 6.51 -8.71
C TYR A 12 -10.15 6.70 -7.90
N ASN A 13 -11.18 7.32 -8.49
CA ASN A 13 -12.45 7.59 -7.81
C ASN A 13 -13.16 6.30 -7.35
N GLU A 14 -13.17 5.27 -8.21
CA GLU A 14 -13.79 3.99 -7.90
C GLU A 14 -13.04 3.28 -6.76
N THR A 15 -11.70 3.31 -6.77
CA THR A 15 -10.87 2.73 -5.72
C THR A 15 -11.08 3.44 -4.37
N ALA A 16 -11.05 4.78 -4.36
CA ALA A 16 -11.33 5.56 -3.14
C ALA A 16 -12.74 5.28 -2.59
N SER A 17 -13.73 5.13 -3.46
CA SER A 17 -15.10 4.76 -3.06
C SER A 17 -15.17 3.36 -2.45
N VAL A 18 -14.43 2.39 -2.98
CA VAL A 18 -14.38 1.03 -2.43
C VAL A 18 -13.72 1.03 -1.05
N VAL A 19 -12.59 1.72 -0.88
CA VAL A 19 -11.90 1.86 0.42
C VAL A 19 -12.83 2.47 1.47
N THR A 20 -13.49 3.58 1.11
CA THR A 20 -14.44 4.27 2.00
C THR A 20 -15.61 3.37 2.37
N LYS A 21 -16.17 2.61 1.41
CA LYS A 21 -17.25 1.66 1.69
C LYS A 21 -16.80 0.56 2.64
N LEU A 22 -15.61 0.00 2.46
CA LEU A 22 -15.09 -1.05 3.34
C LEU A 22 -14.91 -0.57 4.78
N TYR A 23 -14.52 0.69 4.98
CA TYR A 23 -14.50 1.33 6.30
C TYR A 23 -15.90 1.43 6.91
N TYR A 24 -16.89 1.96 6.18
CA TYR A 24 -18.28 2.04 6.68
C TYR A 24 -18.91 0.68 6.96
N ASP A 25 -18.53 -0.34 6.18
CA ASP A 25 -18.93 -1.74 6.39
C ASP A 25 -18.17 -2.40 7.56
N LYS A 26 -17.31 -1.66 8.28
CA LYS A 26 -16.47 -2.12 9.41
C LYS A 26 -15.51 -3.25 9.07
N LYS A 27 -15.07 -3.30 7.81
CA LYS A 27 -14.05 -4.26 7.31
C LYS A 27 -12.63 -3.70 7.37
N LEU A 28 -12.50 -2.40 7.59
CA LEU A 28 -11.25 -1.69 7.82
C LEU A 28 -11.37 -0.86 9.09
N THR A 29 -10.27 -0.76 9.81
CA THR A 29 -10.01 0.27 10.80
C THR A 29 -9.79 1.62 10.11
N GLU A 30 -9.86 2.70 10.89
CA GLU A 30 -9.56 4.04 10.40
C GLU A 30 -8.11 4.14 9.88
N ALA A 31 -7.17 3.52 10.58
CA ALA A 31 -5.75 3.55 10.21
C ALA A 31 -5.48 2.84 8.88
N GLU A 32 -6.10 1.67 8.66
CA GLU A 32 -6.03 0.96 7.37
C GLU A 32 -6.68 1.76 6.24
N MET A 33 -7.82 2.40 6.49
CA MET A 33 -8.48 3.27 5.51
C MET A 33 -7.57 4.44 5.11
N LEU A 34 -7.01 5.14 6.10
CA LEU A 34 -6.12 6.28 5.85
C LEU A 34 -4.87 5.87 5.08
N PHE A 35 -4.24 4.75 5.46
CA PHE A 35 -3.12 4.19 4.71
C PHE A 35 -3.48 3.94 3.24
N LEU A 36 -4.59 3.25 2.97
CA LEU A 36 -5.00 2.91 1.60
C LEU A 36 -5.32 4.14 0.74
N LEU A 37 -5.94 5.17 1.33
CA LEU A 37 -6.20 6.43 0.62
C LEU A 37 -4.91 7.20 0.33
N ASN A 38 -4.01 7.30 1.31
CA ASN A 38 -2.71 7.94 1.11
C ASN A 38 -1.84 7.19 0.09
N PHE A 39 -1.90 5.86 0.10
CA PHE A 39 -1.19 5.03 -0.88
C PHE A 39 -1.75 5.21 -2.29
N LEU A 40 -3.07 5.34 -2.43
CA LEU A 40 -3.71 5.65 -3.70
C LEU A 40 -3.31 7.03 -4.23
N ASP A 41 -3.28 8.04 -3.37
CA ASP A 41 -2.81 9.39 -3.71
C ASP A 41 -1.33 9.36 -4.12
N PHE A 42 -0.52 8.60 -3.40
CA PHE A 42 0.90 8.43 -3.69
C PHE A 42 1.14 7.85 -5.09
N ILE A 43 0.45 6.76 -5.44
CA ILE A 43 0.52 6.15 -6.78
C ILE A 43 0.01 7.11 -7.86
N TRP A 44 -1.05 7.87 -7.55
CA TRP A 44 -1.65 8.81 -8.50
C TRP A 44 -0.72 9.98 -8.83
N LEU A 45 -0.06 10.53 -7.81
CA LEU A 45 0.79 11.72 -7.92
C LEU A 45 2.20 11.38 -8.40
N ASP A 46 2.77 10.27 -7.91
CA ASP A 46 4.10 9.81 -8.25
C ASP A 46 4.03 8.68 -9.28
N ASN A 47 3.93 9.07 -10.55
CA ASN A 47 3.81 8.14 -11.68
C ASN A 47 5.15 7.46 -12.05
N LYS A 48 6.07 7.35 -11.08
CA LYS A 48 7.39 6.72 -11.22
C LYS A 48 7.39 5.35 -10.57
N GLU A 49 8.21 4.47 -11.12
CA GLU A 49 8.51 3.18 -10.51
C GLU A 49 9.10 3.41 -9.12
N ASN A 50 8.37 2.98 -8.08
CA ASN A 50 8.75 3.18 -6.70
C ASN A 50 9.02 1.83 -6.02
N ASP A 51 10.20 1.70 -5.42
CA ASP A 51 10.64 0.48 -4.74
C ASP A 51 9.66 -0.01 -3.67
N LEU A 52 8.98 0.90 -2.97
CA LEU A 52 7.96 0.53 -1.99
C LEU A 52 6.75 -0.13 -2.66
N ILE A 53 6.27 0.39 -3.79
CA ILE A 53 5.16 -0.19 -4.54
C ILE A 53 5.53 -1.62 -4.98
N SER A 54 6.72 -1.81 -5.55
CA SER A 54 7.20 -3.13 -5.95
C SER A 54 7.28 -4.10 -4.77
N SER A 55 7.74 -3.64 -3.61
CA SER A 55 7.82 -4.45 -2.39
C SER A 55 6.45 -4.83 -1.86
N ILE A 56 5.47 -3.91 -1.89
CA ILE A 56 4.08 -4.19 -1.49
C ILE A 56 3.43 -5.18 -2.46
N ILE A 57 3.65 -5.06 -3.77
CA ILE A 57 3.13 -6.00 -4.77
C ILE A 57 3.70 -7.41 -4.54
N GLU A 58 5.01 -7.51 -4.30
CA GLU A 58 5.66 -8.79 -3.99
C GLU A 58 5.07 -9.40 -2.70
N TRP A 59 4.94 -8.60 -1.65
CA TRP A 59 4.33 -9.02 -0.40
C TRP A 59 2.92 -9.57 -0.58
N LEU A 60 2.06 -8.87 -1.31
CA LEU A 60 0.70 -9.30 -1.59
C LEU A 60 0.66 -10.62 -2.37
N GLY A 61 1.61 -10.86 -3.28
CA GLY A 61 1.76 -12.13 -3.99
C GLY A 61 2.19 -13.29 -3.08
N LEU A 62 2.87 -13.00 -1.97
CA LEU A 62 3.32 -13.95 -0.96
C LEU A 62 2.41 -14.02 0.26
N TYR A 63 1.31 -13.26 0.30
CA TYR A 63 0.44 -13.16 1.46
C TYR A 63 -0.19 -14.51 1.82
N LYS A 64 -0.05 -14.91 3.08
CA LYS A 64 -0.52 -16.22 3.60
C LYS A 64 -1.19 -16.08 4.97
N ASN A 65 -1.51 -14.86 5.39
CA ASN A 65 -2.07 -14.57 6.71
C ASN A 65 -1.18 -15.08 7.86
N SER A 66 0.14 -14.88 7.72
CA SER A 66 1.12 -15.25 8.75
C SER A 66 1.38 -14.12 9.74
N GLU A 67 2.05 -14.40 10.85
CA GLU A 67 2.49 -13.37 11.80
C GLU A 67 3.34 -12.28 11.12
N LEU A 68 4.22 -12.66 10.19
CA LEU A 68 4.99 -11.71 9.39
C LEU A 68 4.09 -10.81 8.52
N ASP A 69 2.96 -11.30 8.04
CA ASP A 69 2.01 -10.47 7.28
C ASP A 69 1.38 -9.40 8.17
N GLU A 70 1.00 -9.76 9.40
CA GLU A 70 0.49 -8.80 10.37
C GLU A 70 1.57 -7.77 10.76
N ILE A 71 2.83 -8.20 10.95
CA ILE A 71 3.94 -7.29 11.22
C ILE A 71 4.14 -6.30 10.06
N ILE A 72 4.19 -6.79 8.81
CA ILE A 72 4.34 -5.94 7.62
C ILE A 72 3.19 -4.94 7.53
N LYS A 73 1.95 -5.41 7.74
CA LYS A 73 0.74 -4.58 7.72
C LYS A 73 0.78 -3.47 8.78
N GLU A 74 1.01 -3.82 10.04
CA GLU A 74 1.09 -2.85 11.14
C GLU A 74 2.20 -1.83 10.90
N THR A 75 3.33 -2.27 10.35
CA THR A 75 4.43 -1.39 9.97
C THR A 75 4.00 -0.41 8.86
N LEU A 76 3.38 -0.90 7.79
CA LEU A 76 2.91 -0.07 6.67
C LEU A 76 1.91 1.01 7.10
N ILE A 77 1.01 0.68 8.03
CA ILE A 77 0.01 1.63 8.56
C ILE A 77 0.66 2.86 9.21
N THR A 78 1.90 2.74 9.71
CA THR A 78 2.64 3.87 10.31
C THR A 78 3.37 4.76 9.31
N LEU A 79 3.33 4.44 8.01
CA LEU A 79 4.04 5.16 6.97
C LEU A 79 3.55 6.61 6.81
N ASP A 80 4.48 7.56 6.81
CA ASP A 80 4.23 8.94 6.40
C ASP A 80 4.62 9.14 4.92
N PHE A 81 3.62 9.18 4.05
CA PHE A 81 3.78 9.41 2.62
C PHE A 81 4.27 10.82 2.26
N ASN A 82 4.28 11.76 3.19
CA ASN A 82 4.81 13.11 2.94
C ASN A 82 6.32 13.21 3.22
N ASN A 83 6.94 12.12 3.67
CA ASN A 83 8.34 12.07 4.05
C ASN A 83 9.10 11.03 3.19
N GLU A 84 9.90 11.50 2.24
CA GLU A 84 10.69 10.65 1.34
C GLU A 84 11.63 9.68 2.09
N GLU A 85 12.21 10.11 3.20
CA GLU A 85 13.06 9.24 4.03
C GLU A 85 12.23 8.16 4.71
N SER A 86 11.01 8.48 5.17
CA SER A 86 10.07 7.49 5.71
C SER A 86 9.70 6.43 4.67
N ILE A 87 9.39 6.85 3.43
CA ILE A 87 9.10 5.94 2.31
C ILE A 87 10.29 5.03 2.02
N LYS A 88 11.51 5.58 1.98
CA LYS A 88 12.73 4.81 1.72
C LYS A 88 13.01 3.79 2.83
N GLN A 89 12.91 4.20 4.09
CA GLN A 89 13.09 3.32 5.24
C GLN A 89 12.04 2.21 5.25
N MET A 90 10.79 2.55 4.95
CA MET A 90 9.70 1.59 4.84
C MET A 90 9.96 0.56 3.74
N SER A 91 10.43 1.00 2.56
CA SER A 91 10.76 0.07 1.48
C SER A 91 11.86 -0.91 1.90
N ASN A 92 12.92 -0.44 2.54
CA ASN A 92 14.00 -1.31 3.02
C ASN A 92 13.50 -2.31 4.06
N LEU A 93 12.71 -1.85 5.03
CA LEU A 93 12.15 -2.69 6.08
C LEU A 93 11.23 -3.78 5.51
N VAL A 94 10.32 -3.43 4.59
CA VAL A 94 9.44 -4.42 3.94
C VAL A 94 10.28 -5.45 3.15
N LYS A 95 11.30 -5.02 2.41
CA LYS A 95 12.21 -5.94 1.70
C LYS A 95 12.92 -6.90 2.65
N GLU A 96 13.43 -6.40 3.79
CA GLU A 96 14.08 -7.24 4.81
C GLU A 96 13.11 -8.27 5.40
N LEU A 97 11.87 -7.86 5.70
CA LEU A 97 10.83 -8.76 6.21
C LEU A 97 10.44 -9.83 5.17
N LEU A 98 10.38 -9.48 3.89
CA LEU A 98 10.11 -10.42 2.80
C LEU A 98 11.23 -11.44 2.59
N LEU A 99 12.49 -11.01 2.71
CA LEU A 99 13.63 -11.93 2.67
C LEU A 99 13.52 -12.98 3.78
N ASN A 100 13.13 -12.58 4.99
CA ASN A 100 12.92 -13.51 6.10
C ASN A 100 11.74 -14.47 5.85
N LYS A 101 10.69 -13.99 5.17
CA LYS A 101 9.53 -14.81 4.78
C LYS A 101 9.89 -15.89 3.76
N ASN A 102 10.81 -15.60 2.84
CA ASN A 102 11.30 -16.53 1.83
C ASN A 102 12.25 -17.61 2.39
N VAL A 103 12.76 -17.43 3.61
CA VAL A 103 13.68 -18.37 4.29
C VAL A 103 12.94 -19.36 5.20
N GLN A 104 11.68 -19.08 5.56
CA GLN A 104 10.86 -20.01 6.36
C GLN A 104 10.30 -21.14 5.47
N PRO A 105 10.61 -22.43 5.75
CA PRO A 105 10.18 -23.58 4.96
C PRO A 105 8.68 -23.88 5.05
#